data_AF-A0A9D4VGS4-F1
#
_entry.id   AF-A0A9D4VGS4-F1
#
_cell.length_a   1.000
_cell.length_b   1.000
_cell.length_c   1.000
_cell.angle_alpha   90.00
_cell.angle_beta   90.00
_cell.angle_gamma   90.00
#
_symmetry.space_group_name_H-M   'P 1'
#
loop_
_entity.id
_entity.type
_entity.pdbx_description
1 polymer ?
#
loop_
_entity_poly.entity_id
_entity_poly.type
_entity_poly.pdbx_seq_one_letter_code
_entity_poly.pdbx_strand_id
1 'polypeptide(L)'
;MKDLLKISILSKSWGEVWALRRNLHFDTLNVFGDSDSSIIERLVNLDNERDEFAKRVDQFVKSFSGRVIDSFLVKFCLNGDQSTIIDRWIRFAIERGAERIDLLFGGVLYGYSHLRNCYKFPLDLLLEINTLTLKHLRLQRCLIFHPTNYDFSPLKNLRFLSLSKVKVDEILLESLLSNCRLLEELQLDACQFEASMPMIISSSLINLKIIYPHNRRMVEVELTLVDCLKLTSLEYDGYGLNTMSINTPAMKCIDFTISYEDDLDIFAFSKFPQLEIMSIDMSSTVITSLKITQSLKYLKQFNLSLLWDGNISKEADYSLLWILNILQVSPLLHRLSIMLTNPKFLKNQKDIRDIEAFSHDKVKVIELGGCVGNWFEIEFVINILKYVPKLEQMVLNPGWKEHGTLDWVSETVSFQSARQRISEKLQGEKVVGREKIVLV
;
A
#
# COMPACT_ATOMS: atom_id res chain seq x y z
N MET A 1 9.01 17.61 20.69
CA MET A 1 9.20 16.70 21.84
C MET A 1 10.69 16.50 22.18
N LYS A 2 11.59 16.75 21.22
CA LYS A 2 13.07 16.76 21.36
C LYS A 2 13.62 17.55 22.56
N ASP A 3 13.24 18.81 22.75
CA ASP A 3 13.72 19.62 23.90
C ASP A 3 13.07 19.23 25.24
N LEU A 4 12.10 18.33 25.20
CA LEU A 4 11.02 18.22 26.18
C LEU A 4 11.28 17.12 27.22
N LEU A 5 11.99 16.04 26.84
CA LEU A 5 12.45 15.03 27.80
C LEU A 5 13.69 15.47 28.57
N LYS A 6 14.40 16.49 28.06
CA LYS A 6 15.48 17.16 28.78
C LYS A 6 14.98 18.32 29.66
N ILE A 7 13.91 19.05 29.27
CA ILE A 7 13.56 20.35 29.87
C ILE A 7 12.20 20.41 30.59
N SER A 8 11.26 19.47 30.37
CA SER A 8 9.96 19.46 31.10
C SER A 8 10.10 19.33 32.62
N ILE A 9 11.24 18.80 33.08
CA ILE A 9 11.56 18.66 34.51
C ILE A 9 11.94 20.02 35.14
N LEU A 10 12.28 21.04 34.34
CA LEU A 10 13.00 22.23 34.83
C LEU A 10 12.21 23.56 34.80
N SER A 11 11.00 23.64 34.23
CA SER A 11 10.24 24.90 34.22
C SER A 11 8.72 24.74 34.20
N LYS A 12 8.05 25.40 35.16
CA LYS A 12 6.59 25.42 35.32
C LYS A 12 5.84 26.09 34.16
N SER A 13 6.43 27.09 33.50
CA SER A 13 5.76 27.84 32.41
C SER A 13 5.60 27.04 31.13
N TRP A 14 6.51 26.10 30.87
CA TRP A 14 6.40 25.21 29.72
C TRP A 14 5.32 24.15 29.93
N GLY A 15 5.13 23.65 31.17
CA GLY A 15 4.07 22.69 31.51
C GLY A 15 2.67 23.17 31.12
N GLU A 16 2.39 24.46 31.24
CA GLU A 16 1.11 25.07 30.83
C GLU A 16 0.91 25.10 29.31
N VAL A 17 1.97 25.41 28.56
CA VAL A 17 1.94 25.39 27.07
C VAL A 17 1.75 23.97 26.56
N TRP A 18 2.32 22.96 27.24
CA TRP A 18 2.19 21.57 26.83
C TRP A 18 0.84 20.95 27.21
N ALA A 19 0.17 21.45 28.25
CA ALA A 19 -1.20 21.04 28.59
C ALA A 19 -2.21 21.32 27.45
N LEU A 20 -1.86 22.22 26.53
CA LEU A 20 -2.66 22.55 25.34
C LEU A 20 -2.45 21.58 24.16
N ARG A 21 -1.43 20.71 24.22
CA ARG A 21 -1.15 19.76 23.13
C ARG A 21 -2.16 18.63 23.12
N ARG A 22 -2.84 18.48 21.99
CA ARG A 22 -3.80 17.39 21.79
C ARG A 22 -3.27 16.23 20.96
N ASN A 23 -2.15 16.42 20.26
CA ASN A 23 -1.52 15.38 19.47
C ASN A 23 -0.18 14.99 20.11
N LEU A 24 -0.12 13.79 20.68
CA LEU A 24 1.06 13.26 21.33
C LEU A 24 1.74 12.25 20.39
N HIS A 25 2.95 12.57 19.94
CA HIS A 25 3.71 11.76 18.99
C HIS A 25 5.09 11.40 19.58
N PHE A 26 5.23 10.15 19.99
CA PHE A 26 6.45 9.58 20.54
C PHE A 26 7.13 8.71 19.49
N ASP A 27 8.22 9.18 18.89
CA ASP A 27 9.12 8.39 18.06
C ASP A 27 10.56 8.53 18.54
N THR A 28 11.47 7.82 17.88
CA THR A 28 12.90 7.86 18.17
C THR A 28 13.46 9.29 18.29
N LEU A 29 13.15 10.17 17.33
CA LEU A 29 13.67 11.54 17.29
C LEU A 29 13.05 12.42 18.37
N ASN A 30 11.76 12.23 18.65
CA ASN A 30 11.02 12.97 19.65
C ASN A 30 11.39 12.56 21.08
N VAL A 31 11.80 11.30 21.29
CA VAL A 31 12.13 10.76 22.61
C VAL A 31 13.61 10.87 22.96
N PHE A 32 14.49 10.63 22.00
CA PHE A 32 15.94 10.66 22.24
C PHE A 32 16.62 11.93 21.72
N GLY A 33 16.01 12.62 20.77
CA GLY A 33 16.60 13.75 20.05
C GLY A 33 17.44 13.31 18.84
N ASP A 34 18.24 14.23 18.31
CA ASP A 34 19.36 13.85 17.45
C ASP A 34 20.41 13.27 18.38
N SER A 35 20.55 11.94 18.37
CA SER A 35 21.71 11.29 18.94
C SER A 35 22.65 10.90 17.81
N ASP A 36 23.93 11.26 17.91
CA ASP A 36 25.00 10.83 16.99
C ASP A 36 25.20 9.29 16.97
N SER A 37 24.50 8.57 17.87
CA SER A 37 24.50 7.12 17.92
C SER A 37 24.04 6.55 16.59
N SER A 38 24.93 5.84 15.89
CA SER A 38 24.57 5.18 14.64
C SER A 38 23.42 4.20 14.87
N ILE A 39 22.61 3.94 13.84
CA ILE A 39 21.53 2.94 13.90
C ILE A 39 22.08 1.62 14.47
N ILE A 40 23.30 1.24 14.10
CA ILE A 40 23.98 0.01 14.52
C ILE A 40 24.22 -0.04 16.03
N GLU A 41 24.65 1.05 16.67
CA GLU A 41 24.88 1.09 18.13
C GLU A 41 23.59 0.84 18.91
N ARG A 42 22.46 1.32 18.39
CA ARG A 42 21.14 1.11 18.99
C ARG A 42 20.64 -0.32 18.82
N LEU A 43 21.12 -1.05 17.81
CA LEU A 43 20.80 -2.46 17.62
C LEU A 43 21.50 -3.35 18.62
N VAL A 44 22.75 -3.03 18.96
CA VAL A 44 23.52 -3.80 19.94
C VAL A 44 22.88 -3.76 21.33
N ASN A 45 22.22 -2.64 21.66
CA ASN A 45 21.60 -2.40 22.98
C ASN A 45 20.08 -2.23 22.92
N LEU A 46 19.40 -2.91 21.98
CA LEU A 46 17.98 -2.66 21.69
C LEU A 46 17.06 -2.81 22.91
N ASP A 47 17.35 -3.78 23.78
CA ASP A 47 16.54 -4.00 24.98
C ASP A 47 16.67 -2.84 25.99
N ASN A 48 17.89 -2.35 26.22
CA ASN A 48 18.12 -1.15 27.03
C ASN A 48 17.44 0.09 26.42
N GLU A 49 17.48 0.22 25.09
CA GLU A 49 16.82 1.32 24.37
C GLU A 49 15.28 1.25 24.48
N ARG A 50 14.69 0.04 24.46
CA ARG A 50 13.24 -0.16 24.70
C ARG A 50 12.83 0.32 26.08
N ASP A 51 13.57 -0.09 27.10
CA ASP A 51 13.25 0.27 28.48
C ASP A 51 13.45 1.76 28.74
N GLU A 52 14.52 2.35 28.22
CA GLU A 52 14.76 3.79 28.35
C GLU A 52 13.71 4.61 27.57
N PHE A 53 13.34 4.18 26.35
CA PHE A 53 12.24 4.79 25.61
C PHE A 53 10.94 4.74 26.42
N ALA A 54 10.56 3.55 26.90
CA ALA A 54 9.34 3.36 27.66
C ALA A 54 9.34 4.16 28.96
N LYS A 55 10.46 4.19 29.68
CA LYS A 55 10.60 5.00 30.90
C LYS A 55 10.38 6.49 30.62
N ARG A 56 10.97 7.03 29.56
CA ARG A 56 10.82 8.45 29.18
C ARG A 56 9.39 8.80 28.79
N VAL A 57 8.75 7.97 27.97
CA VAL A 57 7.35 8.16 27.58
C VAL A 57 6.44 8.04 28.81
N ASP A 58 6.66 7.07 29.69
CA ASP A 58 5.87 6.88 30.91
C ASP A 58 6.01 8.06 31.89
N GLN A 59 7.21 8.62 32.04
CA GLN A 59 7.44 9.84 32.82
C GLN A 59 6.68 11.04 32.24
N PHE A 60 6.67 11.18 30.90
CA PHE A 60 5.89 12.22 30.23
C PHE A 60 4.39 12.02 30.47
N VAL A 61 3.87 10.81 30.23
CA VAL A 61 2.44 10.49 30.41
C VAL A 61 1.99 10.78 31.84
N LYS A 62 2.79 10.42 32.85
CA LYS A 62 2.49 10.68 34.27
C LYS A 62 2.50 12.16 34.65
N SER A 63 3.30 12.97 33.96
CA SER A 63 3.42 14.42 34.23
C SER A 63 2.52 15.28 33.36
N PHE A 64 1.89 14.70 32.34
CA PHE A 64 1.04 15.43 31.41
C PHE A 64 -0.25 15.92 32.07
N SER A 65 -0.40 17.24 32.16
CA SER A 65 -1.54 17.90 32.81
C SER A 65 -2.69 18.25 31.86
N GLY A 66 -2.52 18.04 30.54
CA GLY A 66 -3.56 18.30 29.56
C GLY A 66 -4.79 17.41 29.77
N ARG A 67 -5.99 17.98 29.61
CA ARG A 67 -7.27 17.31 29.89
C ARG A 67 -7.83 16.52 28.71
N VAL A 68 -7.46 16.90 27.50
CA VAL A 68 -8.00 16.34 26.26
C VAL A 68 -6.84 16.05 25.30
N ILE A 69 -6.89 14.87 24.68
CA ILE A 69 -5.96 14.43 23.64
C ILE A 69 -6.81 14.01 22.46
N ASP A 70 -6.44 14.44 21.25
CA ASP A 70 -7.06 14.06 19.98
C ASP A 70 -6.37 12.81 19.41
N SER A 71 -5.03 12.73 19.51
CA SER A 71 -4.26 11.58 19.01
C SER A 71 -3.07 11.18 19.90
N PHE A 72 -2.83 9.88 19.96
CA PHE A 72 -1.72 9.25 20.68
C PHE A 72 -0.97 8.28 19.77
N LEU A 73 0.26 8.64 19.38
CA LEU A 73 1.11 7.85 18.49
C LEU A 73 2.40 7.44 19.20
N VAL A 74 2.71 6.15 19.16
CA VAL A 74 3.99 5.60 19.60
C VAL A 74 4.63 4.83 18.44
N LYS A 75 5.79 5.29 17.97
CA LYS A 75 6.57 4.65 16.90
C LYS A 75 7.97 4.30 17.40
N PHE A 76 8.08 3.10 17.96
CA PHE A 76 9.33 2.56 18.46
C PHE A 76 9.22 1.05 18.58
N CYS A 77 10.32 0.32 18.46
CA CYS A 77 10.35 -1.14 18.43
C CYS A 77 10.10 -1.83 19.79
N LEU A 78 9.06 -1.42 20.51
CA LEU A 78 8.60 -2.02 21.77
C LEU A 78 8.06 -3.44 21.55
N ASN A 79 7.99 -4.21 22.63
CA ASN A 79 7.61 -5.62 22.60
C ASN A 79 6.76 -5.97 23.85
N GLY A 80 6.55 -7.27 24.11
CA GLY A 80 5.76 -7.73 25.25
C GLY A 80 6.32 -7.36 26.64
N ASP A 81 7.62 -7.07 26.75
CA ASP A 81 8.30 -6.78 28.02
C ASP A 81 7.79 -5.47 28.64
N GLN A 82 7.36 -4.52 27.81
CA GLN A 82 6.80 -3.22 28.25
C GLN A 82 5.26 -3.22 28.32
N SER A 83 4.60 -4.39 28.22
CA SER A 83 3.12 -4.51 28.14
C SER A 83 2.37 -3.68 29.18
N THR A 84 2.71 -3.83 30.46
CA THR A 84 2.04 -3.10 31.56
C THR A 84 2.17 -1.58 31.44
N ILE A 85 3.26 -1.08 30.87
CA ILE A 85 3.50 0.35 30.65
C ILE A 85 2.64 0.83 29.47
N ILE A 86 2.62 0.06 28.38
CA ILE A 86 1.83 0.36 27.18
C ILE A 86 0.33 0.37 27.49
N ASP A 87 -0.17 -0.59 28.28
CA ASP A 87 -1.56 -0.64 28.73
C ASP A 87 -1.98 0.63 29.48
N ARG A 88 -1.08 1.16 30.34
CA ARG A 88 -1.32 2.44 31.03
C ARG A 88 -1.40 3.61 30.06
N TRP A 89 -0.57 3.63 29.02
CA TRP A 89 -0.61 4.68 28.01
C TRP A 89 -1.90 4.66 27.20
N ILE A 90 -2.36 3.47 26.80
CA ILE A 90 -3.63 3.29 26.09
C ILE A 90 -4.79 3.78 26.96
N ARG A 91 -4.85 3.34 28.23
CA ARG A 91 -5.87 3.81 29.19
C ARG A 91 -5.85 5.33 29.31
N PHE A 92 -4.66 5.91 29.53
CA PHE A 92 -4.49 7.36 29.63
C PHE A 92 -5.00 8.10 28.40
N ALA A 93 -4.68 7.63 27.19
CA ALA A 93 -5.12 8.28 25.95
C ALA A 93 -6.66 8.23 25.80
N ILE A 94 -7.26 7.08 26.06
CA ILE A 94 -8.72 6.88 25.93
C ILE A 94 -9.48 7.69 26.98
N GLU A 95 -9.05 7.68 28.24
CA GLU A 95 -9.68 8.49 29.30
C GLU A 95 -9.59 10.00 29.04
N ARG A 96 -8.61 10.42 28.23
CA ARG A 96 -8.45 11.81 27.75
C ARG A 96 -9.19 12.09 26.44
N GLY A 97 -10.00 11.16 25.94
CA GLY A 97 -10.87 11.34 24.79
C GLY A 97 -10.16 11.18 23.44
N ALA A 98 -9.04 10.45 23.37
CA ALA A 98 -8.34 10.22 22.11
C ALA A 98 -9.27 9.65 21.04
N GLU A 99 -9.23 10.25 19.86
CA GLU A 99 -9.94 9.76 18.68
C GLU A 99 -9.06 8.83 17.83
N ARG A 100 -7.73 8.97 17.96
CA ARG A 100 -6.75 8.20 17.21
C ARG A 100 -5.66 7.62 18.10
N ILE A 101 -5.44 6.31 17.96
CA ILE A 101 -4.35 5.60 18.61
C ILE A 101 -3.54 4.83 17.56
N ASP A 102 -2.24 5.14 17.47
CA ASP A 102 -1.30 4.52 16.55
C ASP A 102 -0.15 3.89 17.35
N LEU A 103 -0.10 2.56 17.41
CA LEU A 103 0.96 1.79 18.07
C LEU A 103 1.81 1.11 16.99
N LEU A 104 2.88 1.78 16.58
CA LEU A 104 3.75 1.39 15.48
C LEU A 104 5.04 0.76 16.02
N PHE A 105 4.96 -0.51 16.40
CA PHE A 105 6.09 -1.23 16.99
C PHE A 105 7.05 -1.85 15.96
N GLY A 106 6.89 -1.49 14.69
CA GLY A 106 7.91 -1.68 13.65
C GLY A 106 9.11 -0.79 13.93
N GLY A 107 10.24 -1.40 14.29
CA GLY A 107 11.53 -0.70 14.30
C GLY A 107 12.01 -0.33 12.90
N VAL A 108 13.15 0.35 12.83
CA VAL A 108 13.84 0.71 11.58
C VAL A 108 14.34 -0.53 10.81
N LEU A 109 14.31 -1.71 11.42
CA LEU A 109 14.79 -2.93 10.79
C LEU A 109 13.69 -3.79 10.18
N TYR A 110 13.85 -4.03 8.89
CA TYR A 110 13.26 -5.12 8.13
C TYR A 110 13.92 -6.44 8.54
N GLY A 111 13.38 -7.08 9.58
CA GLY A 111 13.80 -8.41 9.99
C GLY A 111 12.61 -9.22 10.46
N TYR A 112 12.47 -10.44 9.92
CA TYR A 112 11.47 -11.43 10.33
C TYR A 112 11.79 -11.98 11.72
N SER A 113 11.74 -11.13 12.75
CA SER A 113 11.82 -11.60 14.13
C SER A 113 10.55 -12.39 14.45
N HIS A 114 10.69 -13.60 14.97
CA HIS A 114 9.57 -14.41 15.44
C HIS A 114 8.65 -13.60 16.37
N LEU A 115 7.32 -13.72 16.20
CA LEU A 115 6.29 -13.04 17.00
C LEU A 115 6.25 -13.50 18.50
N ARG A 116 7.26 -14.23 18.98
CA ARG A 116 7.27 -14.88 20.30
C ARG A 116 7.23 -13.89 21.47
N ASN A 117 7.53 -12.61 21.26
CA ASN A 117 7.46 -11.57 22.30
C ASN A 117 6.76 -10.30 21.81
N CYS A 118 5.70 -10.40 21.01
CA CYS A 118 4.92 -9.24 20.60
C CYS A 118 3.99 -8.77 21.72
N TYR A 119 3.73 -7.45 21.77
CA TYR A 119 2.78 -6.87 22.71
C TYR A 119 1.36 -7.40 22.43
N LYS A 120 0.69 -7.91 23.47
CA LYS A 120 -0.71 -8.32 23.41
C LYS A 120 -1.60 -7.09 23.60
N PHE A 121 -2.33 -6.69 22.56
CA PHE A 121 -3.23 -5.56 22.63
C PHE A 121 -4.39 -5.86 23.60
N PRO A 122 -4.66 -4.98 24.58
CA PRO A 122 -5.50 -5.30 25.72
C PRO A 122 -6.97 -5.04 25.39
N LEU A 123 -7.62 -5.94 24.66
CA LEU A 123 -9.05 -5.79 24.36
C LEU A 123 -9.92 -5.82 25.62
N ASP A 124 -9.52 -6.58 26.65
CA ASP A 124 -10.19 -6.61 27.95
C ASP A 124 -10.19 -5.23 28.62
N LEU A 125 -9.08 -4.50 28.52
CA LEU A 125 -8.96 -3.12 29.03
C LEU A 125 -9.99 -2.20 28.38
N LEU A 126 -10.27 -2.40 27.09
CA LEU A 126 -11.22 -1.57 26.35
C LEU A 126 -12.68 -1.78 26.79
N LEU A 127 -13.00 -2.90 27.42
CA LEU A 127 -14.32 -3.18 28.00
C LEU A 127 -14.55 -2.37 29.29
N GLU A 128 -13.48 -2.00 30.00
CA GLU A 128 -13.53 -1.30 31.28
C GLU A 128 -13.60 0.24 31.14
N ILE A 129 -13.32 0.78 29.95
CA ILE A 129 -13.14 2.23 29.72
C ILE A 129 -14.01 2.75 28.59
N ASN A 130 -14.26 4.06 28.61
CA ASN A 130 -15.10 4.72 27.61
C ASN A 130 -14.36 4.92 26.28
N THR A 131 -14.60 4.03 25.33
CA THR A 131 -14.01 4.00 23.99
C THR A 131 -14.82 4.75 22.93
N LEU A 132 -15.87 5.49 23.31
CA LEU A 132 -16.77 6.16 22.37
C LEU A 132 -16.10 7.19 21.46
N THR A 133 -14.99 7.80 21.89
CA THR A 133 -14.27 8.79 21.08
C THR A 133 -13.39 8.14 20.03
N LEU A 134 -12.99 6.88 20.22
CA LEU A 134 -12.00 6.21 19.39
C LEU A 134 -12.57 5.90 18.00
N LYS A 135 -12.00 6.52 16.98
CA LYS A 135 -12.40 6.40 15.57
C LYS A 135 -11.29 5.78 14.70
N HIS A 136 -10.04 5.85 15.14
CA HIS A 136 -8.89 5.38 14.38
C HIS A 136 -7.97 4.53 15.25
N LEU A 137 -7.70 3.31 14.79
CA LEU A 137 -6.77 2.40 15.46
C LEU A 137 -5.79 1.82 14.44
N ARG A 138 -4.50 2.03 14.68
CA ARG A 138 -3.43 1.45 13.88
C ARG A 138 -2.48 0.68 14.78
N LEU A 139 -2.32 -0.61 14.50
CA LEU A 139 -1.50 -1.53 15.29
C LEU A 139 -0.47 -2.19 14.39
N GLN A 140 0.79 -2.14 14.79
CA GLN A 140 1.87 -2.81 14.08
C GLN A 140 2.62 -3.73 15.04
N ARG A 141 2.89 -4.98 14.62
CA ARG A 141 3.65 -5.96 15.39
C ARG A 141 3.08 -6.26 16.78
N CYS A 142 1.77 -6.36 16.86
CA CYS A 142 1.01 -6.71 18.06
C CYS A 142 0.42 -8.13 17.95
N LEU A 143 -0.13 -8.63 19.05
CA LEU A 143 -1.00 -9.80 19.10
C LEU A 143 -2.40 -9.31 19.51
N ILE A 144 -3.45 -9.78 18.83
CA ILE A 144 -4.82 -9.40 19.13
C ILE A 144 -5.67 -10.67 19.16
N PHE A 145 -6.26 -10.96 20.31
CA PHE A 145 -7.05 -12.16 20.55
C PHE A 145 -8.44 -11.81 21.05
N HIS A 146 -9.47 -12.55 20.62
CA HIS A 146 -10.83 -12.33 21.07
C HIS A 146 -10.90 -12.49 22.60
N PRO A 147 -11.52 -11.55 23.33
CA PRO A 147 -11.72 -11.70 24.76
C PRO A 147 -12.69 -12.86 25.02
N THR A 148 -12.30 -13.83 25.82
CA THR A 148 -13.11 -15.04 26.05
C THR A 148 -14.41 -14.66 26.79
N ASN A 149 -15.57 -15.10 26.27
CA ASN A 149 -16.92 -15.00 26.89
C ASN A 149 -17.70 -13.67 26.82
N TYR A 150 -17.44 -12.77 25.86
CA TYR A 150 -18.20 -11.52 25.73
C TYR A 150 -18.56 -11.15 24.29
N ASP A 151 -19.74 -10.54 24.11
CA ASP A 151 -20.08 -9.81 22.88
C ASP A 151 -19.21 -8.55 22.79
N PHE A 152 -18.22 -8.57 21.90
CA PHE A 152 -17.26 -7.48 21.76
C PHE A 152 -17.92 -6.23 21.15
N SER A 153 -18.00 -5.14 21.93
CA SER A 153 -18.57 -3.84 21.53
C SER A 153 -17.71 -2.56 21.72
N PRO A 154 -16.50 -2.56 22.33
CA PRO A 154 -15.73 -1.33 22.56
C PRO A 154 -15.40 -0.50 21.31
N LEU A 155 -15.28 -1.14 20.13
CA LEU A 155 -14.82 -0.45 18.91
C LEU A 155 -15.96 0.00 17.98
N LYS A 156 -17.19 0.14 18.50
CA LYS A 156 -18.38 0.46 17.68
C LYS A 156 -18.31 1.76 16.87
N ASN A 157 -17.50 2.74 17.30
CA ASN A 157 -17.34 4.02 16.63
C ASN A 157 -16.10 4.09 15.72
N LEU A 158 -15.38 2.96 15.60
CA LEU A 158 -14.20 2.87 14.76
C LEU A 158 -14.58 3.06 13.29
N ARG A 159 -13.86 3.96 12.63
CA ARG A 159 -13.95 4.27 11.19
C ARG A 159 -12.77 3.74 10.41
N PHE A 160 -11.62 3.64 11.05
CA PHE A 160 -10.38 3.16 10.46
C PHE A 160 -9.71 2.12 11.35
N LEU A 161 -9.39 0.97 10.76
CA LEU A 161 -8.57 -0.08 11.37
C LEU A 161 -7.41 -0.44 10.44
N SER A 162 -6.19 -0.38 10.95
CA SER A 162 -5.01 -0.85 10.22
C SER A 162 -4.17 -1.78 11.10
N LEU A 163 -3.96 -2.99 10.61
CA LEU A 163 -3.19 -4.04 11.26
C LEU A 163 -2.01 -4.40 10.34
N SER A 164 -0.78 -4.23 10.84
CA SER A 164 0.44 -4.54 10.07
C SER A 164 1.34 -5.50 10.86
N LYS A 165 1.64 -6.68 10.32
CA LYS A 165 2.46 -7.72 10.97
C LYS A 165 1.89 -8.14 12.32
N VAL A 166 0.56 -8.23 12.40
CA VAL A 166 -0.19 -8.56 13.63
C VAL A 166 -0.64 -10.01 13.57
N LYS A 167 -0.56 -10.75 14.69
CA LYS A 167 -1.30 -12.02 14.83
C LYS A 167 -2.72 -11.69 15.28
N VAL A 168 -3.71 -12.07 14.48
CA VAL A 168 -5.12 -11.70 14.64
C VAL A 168 -5.94 -12.96 14.82
N ASP A 169 -6.81 -12.95 15.83
CA ASP A 169 -7.88 -13.92 16.00
C ASP A 169 -8.99 -13.68 14.96
N GLU A 170 -9.34 -14.73 14.22
CA GLU A 170 -10.33 -14.74 13.16
C GLU A 170 -11.72 -14.29 13.67
N ILE A 171 -12.14 -14.81 14.82
CA ILE A 171 -13.46 -14.54 15.42
C ILE A 171 -13.56 -13.05 15.76
N LEU A 172 -12.46 -12.47 16.25
CA LEU A 172 -12.42 -11.04 16.52
C LEU A 172 -12.59 -10.22 15.24
N LEU A 173 -11.87 -10.53 14.17
CA LEU A 173 -12.00 -9.76 12.92
C LEU A 173 -13.42 -9.84 12.35
N GLU A 174 -14.04 -11.02 12.37
CA GLU A 174 -15.44 -11.22 11.97
C GLU A 174 -16.41 -10.40 12.83
N SER A 175 -16.19 -10.39 14.15
CA SER A 175 -17.00 -9.59 15.08
C SER A 175 -16.86 -8.09 14.82
N LEU A 176 -15.66 -7.61 14.46
CA LEU A 176 -15.43 -6.20 14.13
C LEU A 176 -16.14 -5.81 12.83
N LEU A 177 -16.03 -6.64 11.80
CA LEU A 177 -16.66 -6.41 10.50
C LEU A 177 -18.19 -6.39 10.57
N SER A 178 -18.78 -7.25 11.42
CA SER A 178 -20.23 -7.35 11.62
C SER A 178 -20.80 -6.28 12.57
N ASN A 179 -20.09 -5.94 13.64
CA ASN A 179 -20.59 -5.04 14.68
C ASN A 179 -20.17 -3.57 14.51
N CYS A 180 -19.03 -3.27 13.87
CA CYS A 180 -18.55 -1.89 13.69
C CYS A 180 -19.19 -1.25 12.46
N ARG A 181 -20.46 -0.82 12.60
CA ARG A 181 -21.27 -0.24 11.51
C ARG A 181 -20.78 1.11 10.96
N LEU A 182 -19.72 1.67 11.55
CA LEU A 182 -19.08 2.91 11.11
C LEU A 182 -17.70 2.66 10.49
N LEU A 183 -17.24 1.41 10.40
CA LEU A 183 -15.93 1.07 9.85
C LEU A 183 -15.93 1.31 8.34
N GLU A 184 -15.21 2.33 7.90
CA GLU A 184 -15.12 2.79 6.51
C GLU A 184 -13.83 2.27 5.84
N GLU A 185 -12.76 2.10 6.62
CA GLU A 185 -11.44 1.65 6.14
C GLU A 185 -10.87 0.49 6.96
N LEU A 186 -10.48 -0.57 6.25
CA LEU A 186 -9.75 -1.72 6.81
C LEU A 186 -8.46 -1.95 6.02
N GLN A 187 -7.35 -2.03 6.73
CA GLN A 187 -6.04 -2.36 6.16
C GLN A 187 -5.42 -3.54 6.91
N LEU A 188 -5.09 -4.61 6.18
CA LEU A 188 -4.43 -5.81 6.68
C LEU A 188 -3.12 -5.99 5.90
N ASP A 189 -2.00 -5.81 6.57
CA ASP A 189 -0.67 -5.92 5.95
C ASP A 189 0.14 -7.00 6.69
N ALA A 190 0.51 -8.08 6.00
CA ALA A 190 1.29 -9.19 6.53
C ALA A 190 0.76 -9.74 7.86
N CYS A 191 -0.57 -9.78 8.04
CA CYS A 191 -1.21 -10.32 9.23
C CYS A 191 -1.10 -11.85 9.28
N GLN A 192 -1.17 -12.42 10.48
CA GLN A 192 -1.13 -13.87 10.70
C GLN A 192 -2.41 -14.33 11.38
N PHE A 193 -3.03 -15.37 10.81
CA PHE A 193 -4.21 -16.05 11.34
C PHE A 193 -3.81 -17.45 11.82
N GLU A 194 -4.55 -18.05 12.73
CA GLU A 194 -4.25 -19.37 13.28
C GLU A 194 -4.65 -20.49 12.33
N ALA A 195 -5.83 -20.37 11.71
CA ALA A 195 -6.41 -21.38 10.84
C ALA A 195 -6.52 -20.87 9.39
N SER A 196 -7.18 -19.73 9.17
CA SER A 196 -7.50 -19.24 7.82
C SER A 196 -7.84 -17.75 7.79
N MET A 197 -7.80 -17.14 6.61
CA MET A 197 -8.26 -15.77 6.42
C MET A 197 -9.78 -15.71 6.63
N PRO A 198 -10.29 -14.78 7.45
CA PRO A 198 -11.73 -14.59 7.59
C PRO A 198 -12.37 -14.07 6.31
N MET A 199 -13.63 -14.43 6.11
CA MET A 199 -14.47 -13.84 5.06
C MET A 199 -14.70 -12.36 5.38
N ILE A 200 -14.59 -11.48 4.38
CA ILE A 200 -14.77 -10.05 4.58
C ILE A 200 -16.20 -9.64 4.22
N ILE A 201 -17.06 -9.59 5.25
CA ILE A 201 -18.46 -9.21 5.12
C ILE A 201 -18.74 -7.95 5.92
N SER A 202 -19.07 -6.84 5.27
CA SER A 202 -19.34 -5.57 5.95
C SER A 202 -20.36 -4.70 5.24
N SER A 203 -21.20 -4.01 6.02
CA SER A 203 -22.24 -3.09 5.53
C SER A 203 -21.77 -1.62 5.47
N SER A 204 -20.58 -1.31 5.98
CA SER A 204 -20.06 0.05 6.11
C SER A 204 -18.75 0.29 5.36
N LEU A 205 -18.02 -0.77 5.02
CA LEU A 205 -16.68 -0.66 4.44
C LEU A 205 -16.71 0.00 3.05
N ILE A 206 -15.86 1.02 2.89
CA ILE A 206 -15.72 1.81 1.67
C ILE A 206 -14.39 1.54 0.98
N ASN A 207 -13.32 1.34 1.76
CA ASN A 207 -11.98 1.00 1.26
C ASN A 207 -11.42 -0.21 2.01
N LEU A 208 -10.85 -1.14 1.26
CA LEU A 208 -10.20 -2.34 1.76
C LEU A 208 -8.79 -2.45 1.18
N LYS A 209 -7.80 -2.65 2.05
CA LYS A 209 -6.41 -2.93 1.65
C LYS A 209 -5.96 -4.22 2.31
N ILE A 210 -5.51 -5.18 1.52
CA ILE A 210 -5.01 -6.46 1.99
C ILE A 210 -3.69 -6.74 1.26
N ILE A 211 -2.59 -6.83 2.01
CA ILE A 211 -1.25 -7.12 1.47
C ILE A 211 -0.69 -8.32 2.22
N TYR A 212 -0.36 -9.38 1.49
CA TYR A 212 0.34 -10.56 1.96
C TYR A 212 1.58 -10.76 1.12
N PRO A 213 2.78 -10.66 1.72
CA PRO A 213 4.00 -10.86 0.97
C PRO A 213 4.05 -12.29 0.45
N HIS A 214 4.36 -12.45 -0.85
CA HIS A 214 4.65 -13.74 -1.47
C HIS A 214 5.91 -14.37 -0.88
N ASN A 215 5.80 -14.99 0.29
CA ASN A 215 6.89 -15.66 0.98
C ASN A 215 6.58 -17.14 1.13
N ARG A 216 7.37 -18.01 0.47
CA ARG A 216 7.23 -19.47 0.49
C ARG A 216 7.30 -20.12 1.88
N ARG A 217 7.61 -19.36 2.92
CA ARG A 217 7.65 -19.83 4.32
C ARG A 217 6.39 -19.53 5.12
N MET A 218 5.48 -18.72 4.59
CA MET A 218 4.18 -18.45 5.20
C MET A 218 3.13 -19.36 4.59
N VAL A 219 2.15 -19.77 5.39
CA VAL A 219 0.98 -20.48 4.88
C VAL A 219 0.28 -19.54 3.89
N GLU A 220 -0.01 -20.03 2.69
CA GLU A 220 -0.81 -19.32 1.71
C GLU A 220 -2.20 -19.14 2.31
N VAL A 221 -2.52 -17.91 2.71
CA VAL A 221 -3.83 -17.60 3.26
C VAL A 221 -4.68 -16.99 2.15
N GLU A 222 -5.58 -17.79 1.62
CA GLU A 222 -6.47 -17.41 0.53
C GLU A 222 -7.69 -16.66 1.07
N LEU A 223 -7.98 -15.49 0.50
CA LEU A 223 -9.22 -14.77 0.77
C LEU A 223 -10.31 -15.31 -0.16
N THR A 224 -11.33 -15.94 0.41
CA THR A 224 -12.35 -16.66 -0.36
C THR A 224 -13.59 -15.81 -0.69
N LEU A 225 -13.94 -14.83 0.15
CA LEU A 225 -15.14 -14.02 -0.02
C LEU A 225 -14.98 -12.57 0.46
N VAL A 226 -15.43 -11.65 -0.40
CA VAL A 226 -15.63 -10.23 -0.07
C VAL A 226 -17.06 -9.83 -0.43
N ASP A 227 -17.90 -9.59 0.57
CA ASP A 227 -19.27 -9.09 0.41
C ASP A 227 -19.42 -7.74 1.12
N CYS A 228 -19.22 -6.67 0.34
CA CYS A 228 -19.18 -5.30 0.84
C CYS A 228 -19.88 -4.37 -0.16
N LEU A 229 -21.18 -4.16 0.00
CA LEU A 229 -22.01 -3.44 -0.97
C LEU A 229 -21.59 -1.98 -1.21
N LYS A 230 -20.94 -1.34 -0.22
CA LYS A 230 -20.46 0.04 -0.29
C LYS A 230 -18.98 0.16 -0.67
N LEU A 231 -18.29 -0.96 -0.90
CA LEU A 231 -16.87 -0.95 -1.21
C LEU A 231 -16.64 -0.27 -2.56
N THR A 232 -15.85 0.80 -2.54
CA THR A 232 -15.49 1.58 -3.72
C THR A 232 -14.05 1.39 -4.15
N SER A 233 -13.16 1.02 -3.21
CA SER A 233 -11.74 0.80 -3.46
C SER A 233 -11.26 -0.51 -2.82
N LEU A 234 -10.53 -1.30 -3.59
CA LEU A 234 -9.84 -2.52 -3.14
C LEU A 234 -8.38 -2.51 -3.59
N GLU A 235 -7.46 -2.66 -2.64
CA GLU A 235 -6.05 -2.97 -2.90
C GLU A 235 -5.77 -4.38 -2.37
N TYR A 236 -5.37 -5.30 -3.25
CA TYR A 236 -5.19 -6.72 -2.93
C TYR A 236 -3.88 -7.26 -3.51
N ASP A 237 -2.91 -7.49 -2.64
CA ASP A 237 -1.66 -8.20 -2.96
C ASP A 237 -1.69 -9.52 -2.19
N GLY A 238 -2.02 -10.63 -2.85
CA GLY A 238 -2.24 -11.92 -2.18
C GLY A 238 -2.62 -13.04 -3.15
N TYR A 239 -2.92 -14.23 -2.61
CA TYR A 239 -3.22 -15.44 -3.39
C TYR A 239 -4.73 -15.63 -3.63
N GLY A 240 -5.12 -16.32 -4.71
CA GLY A 240 -6.50 -16.79 -4.94
C GLY A 240 -7.53 -15.71 -5.30
N LEU A 241 -7.09 -14.62 -5.95
CA LEU A 241 -8.03 -13.60 -6.43
C LEU A 241 -8.93 -14.13 -7.56
N ASN A 242 -8.48 -15.15 -8.31
CA ASN A 242 -9.23 -15.82 -9.37
C ASN A 242 -10.46 -16.58 -8.83
N THR A 243 -10.31 -17.28 -7.71
CA THR A 243 -11.32 -18.11 -7.03
C THR A 243 -12.20 -17.31 -6.06
N MET A 244 -11.77 -16.10 -5.67
CA MET A 244 -12.50 -15.24 -4.75
C MET A 244 -13.91 -14.86 -5.26
N SER A 245 -14.91 -15.06 -4.39
CA SER A 245 -16.27 -14.55 -4.59
C SER A 245 -16.35 -13.10 -4.14
N ILE A 246 -16.66 -12.18 -5.06
CA ILE A 246 -16.68 -10.75 -4.78
C ILE A 246 -18.06 -10.17 -5.11
N ASN A 247 -18.74 -9.66 -4.09
CA ASN A 247 -20.01 -8.94 -4.20
C ASN A 247 -19.82 -7.47 -3.77
N THR A 248 -19.39 -6.64 -4.71
CA THR A 248 -19.05 -5.23 -4.47
C THR A 248 -19.55 -4.36 -5.63
N PRO A 249 -20.86 -4.19 -5.81
CA PRO A 249 -21.44 -3.51 -6.97
C PRO A 249 -21.04 -2.03 -7.11
N ALA A 250 -20.60 -1.39 -6.03
CA ALA A 250 -20.15 0.01 -6.01
C ALA A 250 -18.65 0.19 -6.31
N MET A 251 -17.92 -0.88 -6.67
CA MET A 251 -16.48 -0.83 -6.87
C MET A 251 -16.09 0.09 -8.04
N LYS A 252 -15.20 1.05 -7.76
CA LYS A 252 -14.69 2.03 -8.71
C LYS A 252 -13.19 1.93 -8.94
N CYS A 253 -12.45 1.50 -7.93
CA CYS A 253 -10.99 1.36 -7.97
C CYS A 253 -10.59 -0.04 -7.52
N ILE A 254 -9.73 -0.67 -8.30
CA ILE A 254 -9.07 -1.92 -7.92
C ILE A 254 -7.57 -1.82 -8.19
N ASP A 255 -6.78 -2.33 -7.26
CA ASP A 255 -5.35 -2.47 -7.35
C ASP A 255 -4.98 -3.88 -6.92
N PHE A 256 -4.23 -4.61 -7.74
CA PHE A 256 -3.88 -5.99 -7.43
C PHE A 256 -2.61 -6.47 -8.12
N THR A 257 -1.98 -7.47 -7.49
CA THR A 257 -0.78 -8.13 -8.01
C THR A 257 -1.14 -9.41 -8.77
N ILE A 258 -0.46 -9.66 -9.88
CA ILE A 258 -0.48 -10.91 -10.65
C ILE A 258 0.92 -11.52 -10.61
N SER A 259 1.05 -12.61 -9.86
CA SER A 259 2.33 -13.26 -9.63
C SER A 259 2.48 -14.56 -10.43
N TYR A 260 1.37 -15.23 -10.73
CA TYR A 260 1.34 -16.53 -11.42
C TYR A 260 0.33 -16.56 -12.56
N GLU A 261 0.46 -17.52 -13.48
CA GLU A 261 -0.49 -17.68 -14.59
C GLU A 261 -1.91 -18.02 -14.09
N ASP A 262 -2.03 -18.72 -12.96
CA ASP A 262 -3.33 -19.07 -12.38
C ASP A 262 -4.13 -17.82 -11.95
N ASP A 263 -3.45 -16.72 -11.64
CA ASP A 263 -4.06 -15.43 -11.32
C ASP A 263 -4.72 -14.79 -12.57
N LEU A 264 -4.48 -15.29 -13.79
CA LEU A 264 -5.05 -14.68 -15.01
C LEU A 264 -6.55 -14.93 -15.20
N ASP A 265 -7.15 -15.91 -14.52
CA ASP A 265 -8.61 -16.10 -14.60
C ASP A 265 -9.40 -14.96 -13.91
N ILE A 266 -8.70 -14.06 -13.20
CA ILE A 266 -9.25 -12.79 -12.64
C ILE A 266 -9.80 -11.88 -13.73
N PHE A 267 -9.33 -12.02 -14.99
CA PHE A 267 -9.73 -11.16 -16.12
C PHE A 267 -11.18 -11.34 -16.58
N ALA A 268 -11.98 -12.14 -15.86
CA ALA A 268 -13.43 -12.03 -15.85
C ALA A 268 -13.89 -10.74 -15.13
N PHE A 269 -13.62 -9.58 -15.73
CA PHE A 269 -14.09 -8.26 -15.29
C PHE A 269 -15.62 -8.10 -15.26
N SER A 270 -16.38 -9.15 -15.57
CA SER A 270 -17.80 -9.25 -15.27
C SER A 270 -18.14 -8.96 -13.80
N LYS A 271 -17.16 -9.09 -12.87
CA LYS A 271 -17.34 -8.80 -11.44
C LYS A 271 -17.48 -7.30 -11.11
N PHE A 272 -17.02 -6.37 -11.97
CA PHE A 272 -16.92 -4.93 -11.62
C PHE A 272 -17.53 -4.00 -12.69
N PRO A 273 -18.87 -3.90 -12.76
CA PRO A 273 -19.55 -3.17 -13.83
C PRO A 273 -19.36 -1.64 -13.79
N GLN A 274 -18.88 -1.06 -12.69
CA GLN A 274 -18.68 0.39 -12.51
C GLN A 274 -17.20 0.80 -12.38
N LEU A 275 -16.27 -0.09 -12.72
CA LEU A 275 -14.85 0.14 -12.52
C LEU A 275 -14.34 1.33 -13.35
N GLU A 276 -13.74 2.31 -12.68
CA GLU A 276 -13.20 3.53 -13.29
C GLU A 276 -11.67 3.56 -13.29
N ILE A 277 -11.04 2.96 -12.28
CA ILE A 277 -9.59 2.92 -12.09
C ILE A 277 -9.15 1.48 -11.86
N MET A 278 -8.14 1.05 -12.59
CA MET A 278 -7.53 -0.26 -12.42
C MET A 278 -6.01 -0.09 -12.39
N SER A 279 -5.40 -0.64 -11.33
CA SER A 279 -3.96 -0.80 -11.18
C SER A 279 -3.62 -2.29 -11.18
N ILE A 280 -2.59 -2.66 -11.91
CA ILE A 280 -2.08 -4.04 -11.97
C ILE A 280 -0.57 -3.99 -11.79
N ASP A 281 -0.07 -4.69 -10.79
CA ASP A 281 1.35 -5.01 -10.66
C ASP A 281 1.57 -6.45 -11.12
N MET A 282 2.43 -6.70 -12.11
CA MET A 282 2.61 -8.05 -12.63
C MET A 282 4.05 -8.39 -13.00
N SER A 283 4.39 -9.67 -12.85
CA SER A 283 5.64 -10.21 -13.38
C SER A 283 5.60 -10.31 -14.90
N SER A 284 6.68 -9.91 -15.54
CA SER A 284 6.89 -10.04 -16.99
C SER A 284 6.75 -11.48 -17.53
N THR A 285 6.96 -12.49 -16.68
CA THR A 285 6.80 -13.91 -17.05
C THR A 285 5.37 -14.30 -17.41
N VAL A 286 4.38 -13.50 -17.00
CA VAL A 286 2.95 -13.82 -17.13
C VAL A 286 2.30 -13.03 -18.29
N ILE A 287 3.06 -12.15 -18.96
CA ILE A 287 2.57 -11.23 -20.01
C ILE A 287 1.89 -11.94 -21.17
N THR A 288 2.48 -13.04 -21.66
CA THR A 288 2.00 -13.71 -22.89
C THR A 288 0.66 -14.40 -22.74
N SER A 289 0.26 -14.65 -21.49
CA SER A 289 -0.97 -15.35 -21.14
C SER A 289 -2.12 -14.38 -20.83
N LEU A 290 -1.85 -13.06 -20.75
CA LEU A 290 -2.84 -12.04 -20.46
C LEU A 290 -3.76 -11.75 -21.67
N LYS A 291 -5.05 -12.12 -21.56
CA LYS A 291 -6.07 -11.84 -22.59
C LYS A 291 -7.30 -11.18 -21.98
N ILE A 292 -7.36 -9.85 -22.09
CA ILE A 292 -8.57 -9.11 -21.74
C ILE A 292 -9.49 -9.06 -22.96
N THR A 293 -10.52 -9.88 -22.94
CA THR A 293 -11.52 -9.98 -24.02
C THR A 293 -12.83 -9.28 -23.69
N GLN A 294 -13.04 -8.92 -22.43
CA GLN A 294 -14.28 -8.31 -21.93
C GLN A 294 -14.19 -6.78 -21.98
N SER A 295 -15.33 -6.14 -22.26
CA SER A 295 -15.40 -4.68 -22.36
C SER A 295 -15.34 -4.01 -20.99
N LEU A 296 -14.36 -3.13 -20.82
CA LEU A 296 -14.14 -2.27 -19.66
C LEU A 296 -14.79 -0.90 -19.88
N LYS A 297 -16.12 -0.89 -20.00
CA LYS A 297 -16.91 0.24 -20.52
C LYS A 297 -16.70 1.57 -19.79
N TYR A 298 -16.44 1.54 -18.48
CA TYR A 298 -16.33 2.73 -17.64
C TYR A 298 -14.91 3.04 -17.19
N LEU A 299 -13.93 2.25 -17.62
CA LEU A 299 -12.54 2.45 -17.21
C LEU A 299 -12.02 3.78 -17.77
N LYS A 300 -11.58 4.66 -16.88
CA LYS A 300 -11.01 5.99 -17.18
C LYS A 300 -9.51 6.02 -16.99
N GLN A 301 -8.98 5.20 -16.10
CA GLN A 301 -7.55 5.12 -15.82
C GLN A 301 -7.08 3.66 -15.69
N PHE A 302 -6.00 3.35 -16.39
CA PHE A 302 -5.30 2.06 -16.28
C PHE A 302 -3.84 2.31 -15.90
N ASN A 303 -3.40 1.71 -14.81
CA ASN A 303 -2.02 1.73 -14.36
C ASN A 303 -1.47 0.31 -14.39
N LEU A 304 -0.27 0.15 -14.93
CA LEU A 304 0.40 -1.12 -15.05
C LEU A 304 1.84 -0.97 -14.57
N SER A 305 2.25 -1.76 -13.59
CA SER A 305 3.67 -1.92 -13.25
C SER A 305 4.14 -3.31 -13.69
N LEU A 306 5.16 -3.33 -14.53
CA LEU A 306 5.77 -4.57 -15.02
C LEU A 306 7.10 -4.79 -14.33
N LEU A 307 7.22 -5.91 -13.62
CA LEU A 307 8.49 -6.36 -13.05
C LEU A 307 9.24 -7.23 -14.06
N TRP A 308 10.33 -6.67 -14.63
CA TRP A 308 11.15 -7.36 -15.61
C TRP A 308 12.09 -8.35 -14.94
N ASP A 309 11.91 -9.65 -15.17
CA ASP A 309 12.90 -10.64 -14.73
C ASP A 309 14.13 -10.56 -15.65
N GLY A 310 15.32 -10.49 -15.04
CA GLY A 310 16.57 -10.46 -15.76
C GLY A 310 16.89 -11.71 -16.59
N ASN A 311 16.11 -12.80 -16.47
CA ASN A 311 16.29 -14.10 -17.10
C ASN A 311 15.33 -14.39 -18.28
N ILE A 312 14.57 -13.40 -18.76
CA ILE A 312 13.60 -13.63 -19.84
C ILE A 312 14.29 -14.09 -21.14
N SER A 313 13.82 -15.23 -21.66
CA SER A 313 14.44 -15.92 -22.80
C SER A 313 13.65 -15.84 -24.11
N LYS A 314 12.35 -15.51 -24.10
CA LYS A 314 11.51 -15.50 -25.31
C LYS A 314 11.06 -14.09 -25.69
N GLU A 315 10.98 -13.85 -26.99
CA GLU A 315 10.60 -12.55 -27.58
C GLU A 315 9.18 -12.09 -27.22
N ALA A 316 8.23 -13.03 -27.13
CA ALA A 316 6.84 -12.72 -26.79
C ALA A 316 6.69 -12.09 -25.40
N ASP A 317 7.62 -12.42 -24.49
CA ASP A 317 7.67 -11.91 -23.11
C ASP A 317 8.07 -10.42 -23.06
N TYR A 318 8.57 -9.86 -24.17
CA TYR A 318 9.00 -8.46 -24.25
C TYR A 318 7.97 -7.49 -24.85
N SER A 319 6.90 -8.01 -25.45
CA SER A 319 5.97 -7.19 -26.24
C SER A 319 5.05 -6.37 -25.35
N LEU A 320 4.95 -5.06 -25.61
CA LEU A 320 3.95 -4.17 -24.98
C LEU A 320 2.66 -4.06 -25.80
N LEU A 321 2.59 -4.72 -26.96
CA LEU A 321 1.48 -4.57 -27.89
C LEU A 321 0.15 -5.12 -27.38
N TRP A 322 0.19 -6.08 -26.45
CA TRP A 322 -1.03 -6.58 -25.82
C TRP A 322 -1.78 -5.47 -25.06
N ILE A 323 -1.10 -4.40 -24.62
CA ILE A 323 -1.71 -3.25 -23.97
C ILE A 323 -2.64 -2.51 -24.94
N LEU A 324 -2.41 -2.60 -26.25
CA LEU A 324 -3.32 -2.05 -27.26
C LEU A 324 -4.69 -2.73 -27.21
N ASN A 325 -4.76 -4.00 -26.82
CA ASN A 325 -6.05 -4.69 -26.59
C ASN A 325 -6.84 -4.03 -25.45
N ILE A 326 -6.15 -3.51 -24.42
CA ILE A 326 -6.77 -2.76 -23.32
C ILE A 326 -7.45 -1.49 -23.83
N LEU A 327 -6.78 -0.78 -24.74
CA LEU A 327 -7.36 0.40 -25.39
C LEU A 327 -8.63 0.03 -26.15
N GLN A 328 -8.61 -1.07 -26.91
CA GLN A 328 -9.76 -1.52 -27.69
C GLN A 328 -10.98 -1.86 -26.81
N VAL A 329 -10.76 -2.47 -25.65
CA VAL A 329 -11.85 -2.86 -24.74
C VAL A 329 -12.29 -1.76 -23.78
N SER A 330 -11.56 -0.64 -23.69
CA SER A 330 -11.75 0.44 -22.70
C SER A 330 -12.10 1.79 -23.37
N PRO A 331 -13.29 1.94 -23.97
CA PRO A 331 -13.60 3.09 -24.84
C PRO A 331 -13.63 4.46 -24.14
N LEU A 332 -13.67 4.49 -22.80
CA LEU A 332 -13.65 5.70 -21.99
C LEU A 332 -12.29 5.95 -21.31
N LEU A 333 -11.24 5.23 -21.70
CA LEU A 333 -9.93 5.38 -21.09
C LEU A 333 -9.36 6.78 -21.42
N HIS A 334 -8.99 7.52 -20.38
CA HIS A 334 -8.42 8.87 -20.51
C HIS A 334 -6.91 8.88 -20.23
N ARG A 335 -6.48 8.08 -19.25
CA ARG A 335 -5.08 8.00 -18.81
C ARG A 335 -4.59 6.56 -18.79
N LEU A 336 -3.43 6.33 -19.40
CA LEU A 336 -2.70 5.07 -19.37
C LEU A 336 -1.31 5.30 -18.77
N SER A 337 -0.95 4.54 -17.75
CA SER A 337 0.34 4.63 -17.07
C SER A 337 1.01 3.26 -17.06
N ILE A 338 2.23 3.16 -17.58
CA ILE A 338 3.01 1.92 -17.66
C ILE A 338 4.36 2.18 -17.00
N MET A 339 4.70 1.41 -15.97
CA MET A 339 5.95 1.51 -15.23
C MET A 339 6.76 0.23 -15.44
N LEU A 340 7.87 0.32 -16.15
CA LEU A 340 8.79 -0.80 -16.36
C LEU A 340 9.84 -0.79 -15.23
N THR A 341 9.87 -1.82 -14.41
CA THR A 341 10.88 -1.97 -13.35
C THR A 341 11.98 -2.94 -13.78
N ASN A 342 13.24 -2.54 -13.58
CA ASN A 342 14.44 -3.25 -14.00
C ASN A 342 14.56 -3.64 -15.50
N PRO A 343 14.10 -2.80 -16.46
CA PRO A 343 14.24 -3.15 -17.87
C PRO A 343 15.71 -3.13 -18.30
N LYS A 344 16.12 -4.17 -19.02
CA LYS A 344 17.46 -4.28 -19.61
C LYS A 344 17.44 -3.84 -21.06
N PHE A 345 18.46 -3.09 -21.47
CA PHE A 345 18.66 -2.79 -22.89
C PHE A 345 19.18 -4.04 -23.62
N LEU A 346 18.46 -4.48 -24.65
CA LEU A 346 18.84 -5.65 -25.44
C LEU A 346 19.83 -5.25 -26.53
N LYS A 347 20.88 -6.04 -26.76
CA LYS A 347 21.80 -5.80 -27.90
C LYS A 347 21.14 -6.11 -29.24
N ASN A 348 20.29 -7.14 -29.26
CA ASN A 348 19.59 -7.58 -30.46
C ASN A 348 18.31 -6.76 -30.62
N GLN A 349 18.43 -5.65 -31.33
CA GLN A 349 17.30 -4.81 -31.73
C GLN A 349 16.62 -5.39 -32.98
N LYS A 350 15.31 -5.17 -33.11
CA LYS A 350 14.48 -5.71 -34.19
C LYS A 350 13.71 -4.61 -34.89
N ASP A 351 13.19 -4.96 -36.06
CA ASP A 351 12.32 -4.08 -36.85
C ASP A 351 10.97 -3.90 -36.15
N ILE A 352 10.40 -2.71 -36.32
CA ILE A 352 9.12 -2.32 -35.75
C ILE A 352 8.00 -2.94 -36.57
N ARG A 353 7.07 -3.64 -35.90
CA ARG A 353 5.89 -4.21 -36.55
C ARG A 353 4.78 -3.17 -36.65
N ASP A 354 4.12 -3.16 -37.80
CA ASP A 354 2.85 -2.47 -37.98
C ASP A 354 1.72 -3.47 -37.73
N ILE A 355 0.76 -3.10 -36.88
CA ILE A 355 -0.34 -3.97 -36.43
C ILE A 355 -1.63 -3.48 -37.07
N GLU A 356 -2.65 -4.34 -37.12
CA GLU A 356 -3.99 -3.98 -37.58
C GLU A 356 -4.56 -2.71 -36.92
N ALA A 357 -5.30 -1.95 -37.72
CA ALA A 357 -5.74 -0.61 -37.38
C ALA A 357 -6.90 -0.60 -36.36
N PHE A 358 -6.75 0.17 -35.29
CA PHE A 358 -7.86 0.60 -34.44
C PHE A 358 -7.74 2.11 -34.15
N SER A 359 -8.79 2.76 -33.66
CA SER A 359 -8.71 4.16 -33.24
C SER A 359 -9.25 4.30 -31.82
N HIS A 360 -8.53 5.06 -31.00
CA HIS A 360 -8.95 5.37 -29.64
C HIS A 360 -9.01 6.88 -29.40
N ASP A 361 -10.23 7.38 -29.16
CA ASP A 361 -10.54 8.81 -29.20
C ASP A 361 -10.56 9.51 -27.83
N LYS A 362 -10.44 8.75 -26.73
CA LYS A 362 -10.58 9.31 -25.37
C LYS A 362 -9.26 9.42 -24.60
N VAL A 363 -8.24 8.65 -24.98
CA VAL A 363 -6.93 8.71 -24.31
C VAL A 363 -6.27 10.04 -24.64
N LYS A 364 -5.92 10.77 -23.58
CA LYS A 364 -5.27 12.08 -23.65
C LYS A 364 -3.84 12.05 -23.14
N VAL A 365 -3.58 11.25 -22.11
CA VAL A 365 -2.27 11.19 -21.44
C VAL A 365 -1.79 9.75 -21.36
N ILE A 366 -0.56 9.53 -21.80
CA ILE A 366 0.15 8.28 -21.63
C ILE A 366 1.46 8.54 -20.89
N GLU A 367 1.73 7.76 -19.84
CA GLU A 367 3.02 7.75 -19.16
C GLU A 367 3.69 6.39 -19.37
N LEU A 368 4.92 6.39 -19.88
CA LEU A 368 5.78 5.22 -19.97
C LEU A 368 7.07 5.49 -19.16
N GLY A 369 7.11 4.92 -17.97
CA GLY A 369 8.24 4.94 -17.06
C GLY A 369 9.15 3.73 -17.22
N GLY A 370 10.42 3.90 -16.86
CA GLY A 370 11.46 2.88 -16.92
C GLY A 370 12.03 2.63 -18.32
N CYS A 371 11.59 3.32 -19.37
CA CYS A 371 12.00 2.98 -20.73
C CYS A 371 13.52 3.17 -20.97
N VAL A 372 14.17 2.19 -21.59
CA VAL A 372 15.62 2.20 -21.86
C VAL A 372 15.98 2.34 -23.35
N GLY A 373 14.97 2.45 -24.22
CA GLY A 373 15.08 2.60 -25.67
C GLY A 373 15.07 1.29 -26.45
N ASN A 374 14.45 0.23 -25.93
CA ASN A 374 14.31 -1.03 -26.68
C ASN A 374 13.34 -0.92 -27.86
N TRP A 375 13.51 -1.76 -28.88
CA TRP A 375 12.66 -1.75 -30.09
C TRP A 375 11.17 -1.90 -29.76
N PHE A 376 10.79 -2.74 -28.79
CA PHE A 376 9.38 -2.95 -28.40
C PHE A 376 8.77 -1.72 -27.68
N GLU A 377 9.59 -0.93 -27.00
CA GLU A 377 9.15 0.33 -26.38
C GLU A 377 8.87 1.37 -27.47
N ILE A 378 9.77 1.48 -28.45
CA ILE A 378 9.59 2.38 -29.59
C ILE A 378 8.43 1.93 -30.48
N GLU A 379 8.29 0.62 -30.70
CA GLU A 379 7.16 0.02 -31.42
C GLU A 379 5.83 0.39 -30.75
N PHE A 380 5.74 0.27 -29.42
CA PHE A 380 4.57 0.71 -28.68
C PHE A 380 4.28 2.21 -28.87
N VAL A 381 5.29 3.07 -28.74
CA VAL A 381 5.16 4.53 -28.94
C VAL A 381 4.62 4.87 -30.32
N ILE A 382 5.17 4.25 -31.37
CA ILE A 382 4.76 4.51 -32.75
C ILE A 382 3.31 4.08 -32.99
N ASN A 383 2.95 2.88 -32.53
CA ASN A 383 1.57 2.38 -32.66
C ASN A 383 0.58 3.28 -31.90
N ILE A 384 0.92 3.75 -30.69
CA ILE A 384 0.10 4.70 -29.94
C ILE A 384 -0.12 6.00 -30.70
N LEU A 385 0.93 6.59 -31.27
CA LEU A 385 0.81 7.85 -32.01
C LEU A 385 -0.03 7.72 -33.27
N LYS A 386 -0.01 6.54 -33.90
CA LYS A 386 -0.83 6.20 -35.06
C LYS A 386 -2.32 6.01 -34.68
N TYR A 387 -2.61 5.37 -33.55
CA TYR A 387 -3.96 4.90 -33.21
C TYR A 387 -4.69 5.73 -32.14
N VAL A 388 -4.02 6.71 -31.52
CA VAL A 388 -4.60 7.60 -30.51
C VAL A 388 -4.54 9.05 -31.01
N PRO A 389 -5.39 9.44 -31.97
CA PRO A 389 -5.28 10.75 -32.65
C PRO A 389 -5.48 11.94 -31.71
N LYS A 390 -6.27 11.77 -30.64
CA LYS A 390 -6.58 12.79 -29.63
C LYS A 390 -5.62 12.80 -28.43
N LEU A 391 -4.52 12.05 -28.51
CA LEU A 391 -3.45 12.12 -27.52
C LEU A 391 -2.97 13.57 -27.39
N GLU A 392 -2.93 14.07 -26.15
CA GLU A 392 -2.44 15.41 -25.81
C GLU A 392 -0.97 15.33 -25.39
N GLN A 393 -0.60 14.28 -24.64
CA GLN A 393 0.74 14.11 -24.12
C GLN A 393 1.14 12.63 -23.97
N MET A 394 2.38 12.31 -24.37
CA MET A 394 3.04 11.04 -24.08
C MET A 394 4.35 11.30 -23.34
N VAL A 395 4.41 10.97 -22.06
CA VAL A 395 5.62 11.14 -21.24
C VAL A 395 6.45 9.86 -21.32
N LEU A 396 7.70 9.99 -21.76
CA LEU A 396 8.70 8.92 -21.72
C LEU A 396 9.74 9.28 -20.68
N ASN A 397 9.95 8.40 -19.70
CA ASN A 397 10.91 8.64 -18.63
C ASN A 397 11.70 7.35 -18.35
N PRO A 398 13.05 7.37 -18.39
CA PRO A 398 13.86 6.20 -18.00
C PRO A 398 13.79 5.85 -16.50
N GLY A 399 13.37 6.79 -15.65
CA GLY A 399 13.00 6.51 -14.27
C GLY A 399 11.60 5.90 -14.19
N TRP A 400 11.28 5.27 -13.07
CA TRP A 400 9.97 4.69 -12.80
C TRP A 400 9.38 5.28 -11.52
N LYS A 401 8.07 5.16 -11.31
CA LYS A 401 7.40 5.58 -10.06
C LYS A 401 7.00 4.35 -9.28
N GLU A 402 7.18 4.39 -7.96
CA GLU A 402 6.52 3.45 -7.07
C GLU A 402 5.01 3.73 -7.03
N HIS A 403 4.21 2.70 -6.79
CA HIS A 403 2.75 2.86 -6.75
C HIS A 403 2.36 3.93 -5.69
N GLY A 404 1.58 4.93 -6.11
CA GLY A 404 1.14 6.04 -5.25
C GLY A 404 2.15 7.18 -5.04
N THR A 405 3.35 7.14 -5.63
CA THR A 405 4.32 8.24 -5.54
C THR A 405 4.31 9.14 -6.79
N LEU A 406 4.60 10.43 -6.59
CA LEU A 406 4.78 11.39 -7.70
C LEU A 406 6.22 11.42 -8.20
N ASP A 407 7.17 10.98 -7.37
CA ASP A 407 8.60 11.10 -7.60
C ASP A 407 9.14 9.92 -8.42
N TRP A 408 10.00 10.23 -9.38
CA TRP A 408 10.70 9.24 -10.19
C TRP A 408 11.91 8.67 -9.45
N VAL A 409 12.00 7.35 -9.37
CA VAL A 409 13.16 6.60 -8.89
C VAL A 409 14.11 6.34 -10.08
N SER A 410 15.41 6.62 -9.93
CA SER A 410 16.38 6.44 -11.03
C SER A 410 17.81 6.08 -10.59
N GLU A 411 18.51 5.36 -11.47
CA GLU A 411 19.98 5.29 -11.51
C GLU A 411 20.50 6.29 -12.57
N THR A 412 21.22 7.32 -12.14
CA THR A 412 21.54 8.53 -12.93
C THR A 412 22.31 8.30 -14.24
N VAL A 413 23.20 7.31 -14.29
CA VAL A 413 24.08 7.06 -15.47
C VAL A 413 23.34 6.33 -16.60
N SER A 414 22.42 5.42 -16.26
CA SER A 414 21.59 4.70 -17.24
C SER A 414 20.62 5.65 -17.96
N PHE A 415 20.18 6.70 -17.26
CA PHE A 415 19.15 7.65 -17.68
C PHE A 415 19.51 8.45 -18.94
N GLN A 416 20.69 9.08 -18.97
CA GLN A 416 21.13 9.91 -20.10
C GLN A 416 21.29 9.07 -21.37
N SER A 417 21.88 7.88 -21.23
CA SER A 417 22.07 6.95 -22.33
C SER A 417 20.74 6.43 -22.88
N ALA A 418 19.77 6.15 -21.99
CA ALA A 418 18.42 5.75 -22.39
C ALA A 418 17.69 6.85 -23.17
N ARG A 419 17.71 8.09 -22.66
CA ARG A 419 17.13 9.26 -23.35
C ARG A 419 17.71 9.44 -24.74
N GLN A 420 19.03 9.37 -24.88
CA GLN A 420 19.69 9.52 -26.17
C GLN A 420 19.23 8.44 -27.16
N ARG A 421 19.22 7.17 -26.75
CA ARG A 421 18.76 6.05 -27.61
C ARG A 421 17.32 6.21 -28.05
N ILE A 422 16.43 6.62 -27.15
CA ILE A 422 15.01 6.86 -27.46
C ILE A 422 14.89 7.99 -28.50
N SER A 423 15.60 9.10 -28.28
CA SER A 423 15.59 10.23 -29.21
C SER A 423 16.10 9.87 -30.60
N GLU A 424 17.23 9.16 -30.71
CA GLU A 424 17.83 8.77 -31.99
C GLU A 424 16.90 7.86 -32.80
N LYS A 425 16.31 6.84 -32.16
CA LYS A 425 15.36 5.93 -32.81
C LYS A 425 14.09 6.65 -33.23
N LEU A 426 13.54 7.48 -32.35
CA LEU A 426 12.37 8.26 -32.68
C LEU A 426 12.66 9.25 -33.80
N GLN A 427 13.87 9.81 -33.96
CA GLN A 427 14.20 10.68 -35.08
C GLN A 427 14.29 9.93 -36.42
N GLY A 428 14.87 8.72 -36.41
CA GLY A 428 15.09 7.89 -37.60
C GLY A 428 13.82 7.40 -38.29
N GLU A 429 12.72 7.29 -37.55
CA GLU A 429 11.42 6.89 -38.11
C GLU A 429 10.75 8.07 -38.85
N LYS A 430 9.60 7.87 -39.50
CA LYS A 430 8.71 8.98 -39.91
C LYS A 430 7.41 8.91 -39.13
N VAL A 431 7.37 9.50 -37.93
CA VAL A 431 6.23 9.41 -37.01
C VAL A 431 5.49 10.74 -36.97
N VAL A 432 4.19 10.71 -37.27
CA VAL A 432 3.26 11.84 -37.12
C VAL A 432 2.85 11.93 -35.64
N GLY A 433 2.75 13.13 -35.08
CA GLY A 433 2.36 13.32 -33.67
C GLY A 433 3.52 13.38 -32.67
N ARG A 434 4.78 13.42 -33.14
CA ARG A 434 5.99 13.47 -32.29
C ARG A 434 6.02 14.63 -31.31
N GLU A 435 5.42 15.75 -31.68
CA GLU A 435 5.31 16.95 -30.86
C GLU A 435 4.58 16.70 -29.53
N LYS A 436 3.83 15.59 -29.43
CA LYS A 436 3.13 15.16 -28.22
C LYS A 436 4.03 14.40 -27.25
N ILE A 437 5.22 13.97 -27.68
CA ILE A 437 6.17 13.21 -26.87
C ILE A 437 6.97 14.17 -25.98
N VAL A 438 6.95 13.92 -24.68
CA VAL A 438 7.78 14.63 -23.69
C VAL A 438 8.76 13.63 -23.08
N LEU A 439 10.03 13.78 -23.43
CA LEU A 439 11.12 12.96 -22.88
C LEU A 439 11.68 13.64 -21.62
N VAL A 440 11.35 13.07 -20.45
CA VAL A 440 11.65 13.59 -19.10
C VAL A 440 12.82 12.89 -18.44
#